data_AF-A0A9X3F066-F1
#
_entry.id   AF-A0A9X3F066-F1
#
_cell.length_a   1.000
_cell.length_b   1.000
_cell.length_c   1.000
_cell.angle_alpha   90.00
_cell.angle_beta   90.00
_cell.angle_gamma   90.00
#
_symmetry.space_group_name_H-M   'P 1'
#
loop_
_entity.id
_entity.type
_entity.pdbx_description
1 polymer ?
#
loop_
_entity_poly.entity_id
_entity_poly.type
_entity_poly.pdbx_seq_one_letter_code
_entity_poly.pdbx_strand_id
1 'polypeptide(L)'
;MADEAIEHRAEPGDQGPILDELRRFVDTQVALVAAFHRAFARGEGMFWFREIPFVGEVELDAQRWKYTRHGGGVAFYEPVSRRAIDVHDKLDRPHMFDAWRLQLYFGSLRRTGMKMLERACGRRGISAKDALELLVPHWRDLGVVNDVSGALTLPATAPR
;
A
#
# COMPACT_ATOMS: atom_id res chain seq x y z
N MET A 1 -28.13 -19.34 -31.54
CA MET A 1 -27.34 -18.13 -31.85
C MET A 1 -27.35 -17.30 -30.58
N ALA A 2 -26.50 -17.65 -29.63
CA ALA A 2 -26.36 -16.88 -28.38
C ALA A 2 -25.38 -15.75 -28.69
N ASP A 3 -25.89 -14.53 -28.51
CA ASP A 3 -25.16 -13.28 -28.65
C ASP A 3 -24.19 -13.19 -27.46
N GLU A 4 -22.96 -13.67 -27.65
CA GLU A 4 -21.87 -13.39 -26.72
C GLU A 4 -21.55 -11.90 -26.85
N ALA A 5 -22.19 -11.10 -26.00
CA ALA A 5 -21.75 -9.76 -25.70
C ALA A 5 -20.30 -9.86 -25.22
N ILE A 6 -19.37 -9.62 -26.14
CA ILE A 6 -17.97 -9.38 -25.84
C ILE A 6 -17.98 -8.13 -24.95
N GLU A 7 -17.98 -8.33 -23.63
CA GLU A 7 -17.65 -7.29 -22.67
C GLU A 7 -16.30 -6.75 -23.10
N HIS A 8 -16.31 -5.60 -23.76
CA HIS A 8 -15.13 -4.86 -24.12
C HIS A 8 -14.49 -4.42 -22.80
N ARG A 9 -13.65 -5.30 -22.23
CA ARG A 9 -12.79 -4.96 -21.10
C ARG A 9 -11.93 -3.82 -21.60
N ALA A 10 -12.25 -2.60 -21.15
CA ALA A 10 -11.43 -1.44 -21.46
C ALA A 10 -10.00 -1.77 -21.04
N GLU A 11 -9.09 -1.81 -22.01
CA GLU A 11 -7.69 -2.08 -21.77
C GLU A 11 -7.15 -1.03 -20.78
N PRO A 12 -6.48 -1.45 -19.70
CA PRO A 12 -5.91 -0.52 -18.73
C PRO A 12 -4.97 0.48 -19.42
N GLY A 13 -5.00 1.73 -18.95
CA GLY A 13 -4.17 2.80 -19.50
C GLY A 13 -2.70 2.66 -19.11
N ASP A 14 -1.94 3.76 -19.17
CA ASP A 14 -0.51 3.75 -18.80
C ASP A 14 -0.31 3.38 -17.31
N GLN A 15 0.19 2.17 -17.09
CA GLN A 15 0.44 1.59 -15.77
C GLN A 15 1.76 2.04 -15.13
N GLY A 16 2.72 2.56 -15.91
CA GLY A 16 4.09 2.79 -15.42
C GLY A 16 4.14 3.62 -14.13
N PRO A 17 3.54 4.82 -14.11
CA PRO A 17 3.58 5.69 -12.93
C PRO A 17 2.91 5.10 -11.67
N ILE A 18 1.81 4.34 -11.82
CA ILE A 18 1.11 3.77 -10.66
C ILE A 18 1.88 2.58 -10.09
N LEU A 19 2.54 1.79 -10.93
CA LEU A 19 3.35 0.66 -10.50
C LEU A 19 4.63 1.11 -9.79
N ASP A 20 5.23 2.23 -10.23
CA ASP A 20 6.35 2.85 -9.51
C ASP A 20 5.94 3.40 -8.14
N GLU A 21 4.76 4.03 -8.05
CA GLU A 21 4.23 4.50 -6.77
C GLU A 21 3.85 3.33 -5.85
N LEU A 22 3.35 2.21 -6.41
CA LEU A 22 3.09 0.98 -5.66
C LEU A 22 4.38 0.40 -5.03
N ARG A 23 5.49 0.38 -5.79
CA ARG A 23 6.81 -0.01 -5.25
C ARG A 23 7.23 0.92 -4.11
N ARG A 24 7.13 2.24 -4.33
CA ARG A 24 7.44 3.24 -3.31
C ARG A 24 6.61 3.06 -2.04
N PHE A 25 5.33 2.74 -2.17
CA PHE A 25 4.45 2.43 -1.04
C PHE A 25 5.01 1.26 -0.22
N VAL A 26 5.30 0.12 -0.87
CA VAL A 26 5.81 -1.08 -0.20
C VAL A 26 7.17 -0.82 0.45
N ASP A 27 8.09 -0.18 -0.27
CA ASP A 27 9.43 0.14 0.25
C ASP A 27 9.35 1.04 1.48
N THR A 28 8.51 2.08 1.41
CA THR A 28 8.30 3.00 2.55
C THR A 28 7.64 2.27 3.72
N GLN A 29 6.67 1.38 3.46
CA GLN A 29 6.01 0.56 4.49
C GLN A 29 7.04 -0.31 5.22
N VAL A 30 7.87 -1.05 4.48
CA VAL A 30 8.95 -1.88 5.04
C VAL A 30 9.92 -1.03 5.87
N ALA A 31 10.34 0.11 5.35
CA ALA A 31 11.31 0.98 6.03
C ALA A 31 10.74 1.61 7.31
N LEU A 32 9.47 2.05 7.30
CA LEU A 32 8.79 2.59 8.47
C LEU A 32 8.59 1.55 9.55
N VAL A 33 8.16 0.34 9.20
CA VAL A 33 8.02 -0.76 10.16
C VAL A 33 9.38 -1.12 10.74
N ALA A 34 10.44 -1.16 9.93
CA ALA A 34 11.80 -1.39 10.43
C ALA A 34 12.26 -0.27 11.39
N ALA A 35 11.99 1.00 11.08
CA ALA A 35 12.30 2.12 11.97
C ALA A 35 11.51 2.04 13.28
N PHE A 36 10.23 1.69 13.22
CA PHE A 36 9.37 1.48 14.37
C PHE A 36 9.84 0.35 15.27
N HIS A 37 10.22 -0.79 14.68
CA HIS A 37 10.84 -1.89 15.41
C HIS A 37 12.16 -1.46 16.06
N ARG A 38 13.06 -0.76 15.36
CA ARG A 38 14.31 -0.27 15.97
C ARG A 38 14.07 0.69 17.14
N ALA A 39 13.04 1.51 17.07
CA ALA A 39 12.72 2.49 18.11
C ALA A 39 12.13 1.84 19.37
N PHE A 40 11.35 0.75 19.23
CA PHE A 40 10.50 0.26 20.32
C PHE A 40 10.62 -1.22 20.64
N ALA A 41 11.10 -2.07 19.73
CA ALA A 41 11.19 -3.50 19.98
C ALA A 41 12.25 -3.79 21.05
N ARG A 42 11.83 -4.49 22.11
CA ARG A 42 12.69 -4.94 23.21
C ARG A 42 12.61 -6.46 23.29
N GLY A 43 13.60 -7.13 22.69
CA GLY A 43 13.66 -8.60 22.68
C GLY A 43 12.78 -9.25 21.60
N GLU A 44 12.59 -10.57 21.73
CA GLU A 44 11.87 -11.40 20.76
C GLU A 44 10.35 -11.40 20.99
N GLY A 45 9.57 -11.61 19.93
CA GLY A 45 8.10 -11.66 19.97
C GLY A 45 7.41 -10.29 19.83
N MET A 46 6.10 -10.24 19.99
CA MET A 46 5.28 -9.01 19.86
C MET A 46 4.81 -8.41 21.20
N PHE A 47 5.28 -8.91 22.34
CA PHE A 47 4.84 -8.42 23.67
C PHE A 47 5.13 -6.93 23.87
N TRP A 48 6.26 -6.45 23.34
CA TRP A 48 6.64 -5.04 23.37
C TRP A 48 5.59 -4.13 22.71
N PHE A 49 4.81 -4.63 21.74
CA PHE A 49 3.85 -3.81 21.01
C PHE A 49 2.78 -3.17 21.92
N ARG A 50 2.40 -3.86 23.00
CA ARG A 50 1.40 -3.35 23.97
C ARG A 50 1.95 -2.22 24.84
N GLU A 51 3.26 -2.16 25.02
CA GLU A 51 3.96 -1.18 25.86
C GLU A 51 4.28 0.12 25.12
N ILE A 52 4.16 0.12 23.78
CA ILE A 52 4.41 1.31 22.97
C ILE A 52 3.28 2.32 23.19
N PRO A 53 3.61 3.62 23.36
CA PRO A 53 2.63 4.70 23.34
C PRO A 53 1.67 4.58 22.15
N PHE A 54 0.40 4.92 22.37
CA PHE A 54 -0.62 4.83 21.31
C PHE A 54 -0.35 5.79 20.15
N VAL A 55 0.28 6.93 20.44
CA VAL A 55 0.77 7.89 19.46
C VAL A 55 2.22 8.20 19.73
N GLY A 56 2.97 8.52 18.68
CA GLY A 56 4.37 8.93 18.81
C GLY A 56 4.96 9.24 17.46
N GLU A 57 6.28 9.14 17.37
CA GLU A 57 7.01 9.43 16.14
C GLU A 57 8.16 8.47 15.92
N VAL A 58 8.51 8.27 14.64
CA VAL A 58 9.69 7.56 14.17
C VAL A 58 10.39 8.39 13.11
N GLU A 59 11.69 8.15 12.94
CA GLU A 59 12.48 8.80 11.90
C GLU A 59 12.81 7.81 10.78
N LEU A 60 12.60 8.25 9.54
CA LEU A 60 13.00 7.55 8.32
C LEU A 60 13.65 8.57 7.39
N ASP A 61 14.90 8.33 6.97
CA ASP A 61 15.65 9.21 6.06
C ASP A 61 15.67 10.70 6.46
N ALA A 62 15.95 10.98 7.74
CA ALA A 62 15.89 12.32 8.36
C ALA A 62 14.50 12.99 8.32
N GLN A 63 13.46 12.24 7.96
CA GLN A 63 12.07 12.68 7.99
C GLN A 63 11.35 12.11 9.22
N ARG A 64 10.67 12.99 9.95
CA ARG A 64 9.80 12.60 11.06
C ARG A 64 8.45 12.13 10.54
N TRP A 65 8.07 10.92 10.94
CA TRP A 65 6.76 10.33 10.69
C TRP A 65 6.02 10.20 12.03
N LYS A 66 4.81 10.74 12.10
CA LYS A 66 3.92 10.49 13.22
C LYS A 66 3.33 9.09 13.07
N TYR A 67 3.11 8.40 14.17
CA TYR A 67 2.37 7.14 14.15
C TYR A 67 1.21 7.16 15.13
N THR A 68 0.19 6.37 14.80
CA THR A 68 -0.91 6.02 15.69
C THR A 68 -1.08 4.51 15.64
N ARG A 69 -1.01 3.83 16.78
CA ARG A 69 -1.33 2.40 16.88
C ARG A 69 -2.84 2.22 16.84
N HIS A 70 -3.31 1.10 16.32
CA HIS A 70 -4.73 0.72 16.34
C HIS A 70 -4.84 -0.79 16.24
N GLY A 71 -5.70 -1.42 17.05
CA GLY A 71 -5.82 -2.88 17.04
C GLY A 71 -4.45 -3.58 17.11
N GLY A 72 -4.13 -4.38 16.08
CA GLY A 72 -2.84 -5.05 15.90
C GLY A 72 -1.84 -4.31 14.99
N GLY A 73 -2.14 -3.08 14.57
CA GLY A 73 -1.44 -2.34 13.53
C GLY A 73 -1.00 -0.94 13.91
N VAL A 74 -0.37 -0.27 12.94
CA VAL A 74 0.15 1.08 13.05
C VAL A 74 -0.08 1.85 11.76
N ALA A 75 -0.65 3.04 11.88
CA ALA A 75 -0.75 4.00 10.81
C ALA A 75 0.32 5.08 10.97
N PHE A 76 1.11 5.28 9.93
CA PHE A 76 2.16 6.29 9.84
C PHE A 76 1.70 7.46 8.98
N TYR A 77 2.08 8.67 9.36
CA TYR A 77 1.71 9.91 8.69
C TYR A 77 2.92 10.83 8.55
N GLU A 78 3.19 11.24 7.32
CA GLU A 78 4.18 12.25 7.01
C GLU A 78 3.56 13.64 7.22
N PRO A 79 4.04 14.49 8.17
CA PRO A 79 3.35 15.73 8.52
C PRO A 79 3.22 16.74 7.38
N VAL A 80 4.20 16.77 6.47
CA VAL A 80 4.28 17.77 5.39
C VAL A 80 3.44 17.35 4.19
N SER A 81 3.72 16.19 3.59
CA SER A 81 2.97 15.70 2.43
C SER A 81 1.55 15.19 2.78
N ARG A 82 1.32 14.87 4.06
CA ARG A 82 0.15 14.14 4.57
C ARG A 82 -0.03 12.75 3.95
N ARG A 83 1.04 12.19 3.37
CA ARG A 83 1.09 10.79 2.98
C ARG A 83 0.85 9.91 4.20
N ALA A 84 0.01 8.91 4.04
CA ALA A 84 -0.34 7.97 5.09
C ALA A 84 -0.03 6.54 4.66
N ILE A 85 0.60 5.76 5.52
CA ILE A 85 0.88 4.34 5.31
C ILE A 85 0.30 3.58 6.49
N ASP A 86 -0.71 2.77 6.24
CA ASP A 86 -1.37 1.95 7.25
C ASP A 86 -0.84 0.51 7.18
N VAL A 87 -0.37 -0.02 8.31
CA VAL A 87 0.03 -1.42 8.45
C VAL A 87 -0.93 -2.08 9.43
N HIS A 88 -1.97 -2.70 8.87
CA HIS A 88 -3.13 -3.14 9.63
C HIS A 88 -2.84 -4.22 10.68
N ASP A 89 -2.18 -5.32 10.30
CA ASP A 89 -2.00 -6.49 11.18
C ASP A 89 -0.71 -7.30 10.94
N LYS A 90 0.06 -6.97 9.89
CA LYS A 90 1.22 -7.74 9.43
C LYS A 90 2.54 -6.98 9.63
N LEU A 91 2.79 -6.53 10.86
CA LEU A 91 4.06 -5.87 11.22
C LEU A 91 5.27 -6.81 11.07
N ASP A 92 5.05 -8.12 11.19
CA ASP A 92 6.04 -9.19 10.94
C ASP A 92 6.36 -9.38 9.45
N ARG A 93 5.43 -9.01 8.56
CA ARG A 93 5.54 -9.16 7.10
C ARG A 93 5.20 -7.84 6.41
N PRO A 94 6.02 -6.79 6.59
CA PRO A 94 5.68 -5.44 6.17
C PRO A 94 5.76 -5.22 4.65
N HIS A 95 6.08 -6.25 3.86
CA HIS A 95 5.96 -6.22 2.40
C HIS A 95 4.55 -6.62 1.92
N MET A 96 3.71 -7.18 2.80
CA MET A 96 2.35 -7.58 2.49
C MET A 96 1.38 -6.40 2.60
N PHE A 97 0.49 -6.25 1.64
CA PHE A 97 -0.54 -5.23 1.58
C PHE A 97 -1.90 -5.80 1.12
N ASP A 98 -2.92 -4.95 1.05
CA ASP A 98 -4.24 -5.30 0.52
C ASP A 98 -4.84 -4.08 -0.21
N ALA A 99 -5.92 -4.30 -0.95
CA ALA A 99 -6.56 -3.24 -1.74
C ALA A 99 -7.08 -2.09 -0.87
N TRP A 100 -7.52 -2.37 0.37
CA TRP A 100 -7.98 -1.33 1.28
C TRP A 100 -6.84 -0.42 1.73
N ARG A 101 -5.67 -0.96 2.05
CA ARG A 101 -4.47 -0.17 2.35
C ARG A 101 -4.00 0.65 1.16
N LEU A 102 -4.09 0.12 -0.07
CA LEU A 102 -3.83 0.91 -1.27
C LEU A 102 -4.83 2.05 -1.42
N GLN A 103 -6.11 1.82 -1.14
CA GLN A 103 -7.14 2.85 -1.20
C GLN A 103 -6.82 4.00 -0.22
N LEU A 104 -6.45 3.69 1.01
CA LEU A 104 -6.02 4.68 2.00
C LEU A 104 -4.78 5.45 1.53
N TYR A 105 -3.78 4.73 1.03
CA TYR A 105 -2.53 5.32 0.58
C TYR A 105 -2.74 6.27 -0.60
N PHE A 106 -3.36 5.81 -1.70
CA PHE A 106 -3.62 6.67 -2.86
C PHE A 106 -4.58 7.82 -2.52
N GLY A 107 -5.53 7.60 -1.61
CA GLY A 107 -6.37 8.66 -1.06
C GLY A 107 -5.56 9.73 -0.31
N SER A 108 -4.53 9.34 0.44
CA SER A 108 -3.63 10.26 1.14
C SER A 108 -2.80 11.14 0.19
N LEU A 109 -2.51 10.65 -1.03
CA LEU A 109 -1.86 11.40 -2.10
C LEU A 109 -2.82 12.40 -2.80
N ARG A 110 -4.08 12.49 -2.36
CA ARG A 110 -5.09 13.44 -2.83
C ARG A 110 -5.28 13.36 -4.36
N ARG A 111 -5.34 14.52 -5.03
CA ARG A 111 -5.53 14.63 -6.48
C ARG A 111 -4.45 13.89 -7.26
N THR A 112 -3.23 13.78 -6.74
CA THR A 112 -2.14 13.07 -7.41
C THR A 112 -2.43 11.57 -7.44
N GLY A 113 -2.80 10.96 -6.32
CA GLY A 113 -3.17 9.54 -6.26
C GLY A 113 -4.39 9.22 -7.11
N MET A 114 -5.43 10.07 -7.06
CA MET A 114 -6.62 9.89 -7.90
C MET A 114 -6.28 9.95 -9.40
N LYS A 115 -5.43 10.88 -9.83
CA LYS A 115 -4.99 10.96 -11.24
C LYS A 115 -4.19 9.73 -11.68
N MET A 116 -3.38 9.15 -10.79
CA MET A 116 -2.66 7.90 -11.08
C MET A 116 -3.64 6.77 -11.32
N LEU A 117 -4.66 6.62 -10.46
CA LEU A 117 -5.71 5.61 -10.59
C LEU A 117 -6.53 5.81 -11.87
N GLU A 118 -7.00 7.03 -12.14
CA GLU A 118 -7.75 7.35 -13.36
C GLU A 118 -6.95 7.02 -14.64
N ARG A 119 -5.67 7.38 -14.66
CA ARG A 119 -4.77 7.12 -15.79
C ARG A 119 -4.56 5.62 -16.01
N ALA A 120 -4.30 4.88 -14.93
CA ALA A 120 -4.11 3.45 -14.98
C ALA A 120 -5.39 2.72 -15.41
N CYS A 121 -6.57 3.19 -15.01
CA CYS A 121 -7.85 2.62 -15.46
C CYS A 121 -8.25 3.09 -16.87
N GLY A 122 -7.62 4.12 -17.41
CA GLY A 122 -8.11 4.80 -18.63
C GLY A 122 -9.49 5.47 -18.45
N ARG A 123 -9.90 5.77 -17.20
CA ARG A 123 -11.24 6.26 -16.85
C ARG A 123 -11.15 7.45 -15.91
N ARG A 124 -11.84 8.55 -16.23
CA ARG A 124 -11.95 9.73 -15.35
C ARG A 124 -13.11 9.58 -14.36
N GLY A 125 -12.98 10.21 -13.19
CA GLY A 125 -14.03 10.26 -12.16
C GLY A 125 -14.29 8.94 -11.45
N ILE A 126 -13.45 7.93 -11.67
CA ILE A 126 -13.56 6.63 -10.98
C ILE A 126 -13.18 6.78 -9.50
N SER A 127 -13.91 6.10 -8.62
CA SER A 127 -13.55 6.08 -7.20
C SER A 127 -12.28 5.26 -6.99
N ALA A 128 -11.54 5.52 -5.90
CA ALA A 128 -10.31 4.76 -5.62
C ALA A 128 -10.61 3.28 -5.39
N LYS A 129 -11.75 2.96 -4.79
CA LYS A 129 -12.22 1.58 -4.58
C LYS A 129 -12.44 0.89 -5.92
N ASP A 130 -13.27 1.46 -6.79
CA ASP A 130 -13.62 0.85 -8.08
C ASP A 130 -12.38 0.73 -8.99
N ALA A 131 -11.48 1.72 -8.94
CA ALA A 131 -10.22 1.67 -9.66
C ALA A 131 -9.36 0.47 -9.20
N LEU A 132 -9.23 0.26 -7.90
CA LEU A 132 -8.44 -0.87 -7.37
C LEU A 132 -9.12 -2.22 -7.59
N GLU A 133 -10.46 -2.30 -7.59
CA GLU A 133 -11.19 -3.50 -7.97
C GLU A 133 -10.93 -3.91 -9.44
N LEU A 134 -10.68 -2.95 -10.32
CA LEU A 134 -10.28 -3.22 -11.71
C LEU A 134 -8.79 -3.52 -11.84
N LEU A 135 -7.93 -2.74 -11.17
CA LEU A 135 -6.48 -2.78 -11.36
C LEU A 135 -5.82 -3.97 -10.67
N VAL A 136 -6.26 -4.35 -9.46
CA VAL A 136 -5.60 -5.43 -8.70
C VAL A 136 -5.66 -6.77 -9.44
N PRO A 137 -6.82 -7.23 -9.98
CA PRO A 137 -6.85 -8.45 -10.80
C PRO A 137 -5.94 -8.34 -12.03
N HIS A 138 -5.95 -7.20 -12.72
CA HIS A 138 -5.08 -6.99 -13.87
C HIS A 138 -3.59 -7.06 -13.51
N TRP A 139 -3.18 -6.45 -12.40
CA TRP A 139 -1.80 -6.54 -11.91
C TRP A 139 -1.40 -7.96 -11.52
N ARG A 140 -2.35 -8.79 -11.05
CA ARG A 140 -2.12 -10.23 -10.81
C ARG A 140 -1.89 -10.97 -12.12
N ASP A 141 -2.73 -10.74 -13.12
CA ASP A 141 -2.61 -11.37 -14.44
C ASP A 141 -1.28 -11.02 -15.12
N LEU A 142 -0.77 -9.80 -14.90
CA LEU A 142 0.54 -9.35 -15.36
C LEU A 142 1.72 -9.85 -14.50
N GLY A 143 1.47 -10.53 -13.39
CA GLY A 143 2.51 -10.97 -12.45
C GLY A 143 3.21 -9.82 -11.70
N VAL A 144 2.60 -8.65 -11.63
CA VAL A 144 3.14 -7.47 -10.92
C VAL A 144 2.83 -7.53 -9.42
N VAL A 145 1.74 -8.20 -9.05
CA VAL A 145 1.40 -8.51 -7.66
C VAL A 145 1.05 -9.99 -7.54
N ASN A 146 1.43 -10.61 -6.42
CA ASN A 146 1.07 -11.98 -6.09
C ASN A 146 0.03 -11.99 -4.95
N ASP A 147 -0.79 -13.03 -4.90
CA ASP A 147 -1.64 -13.31 -3.74
C ASP A 147 -0.97 -14.39 -2.88
N VAL A 148 -0.63 -14.04 -1.64
CA VAL A 148 -0.02 -14.94 -0.67
C VAL A 148 -0.91 -14.95 0.57
N SER A 149 -1.66 -16.03 0.72
CA SER A 149 -2.57 -16.24 1.88
C SER A 149 -3.59 -15.10 2.05
N GLY A 150 -4.14 -14.57 0.97
CA GLY A 150 -5.14 -13.49 1.00
C GLY A 150 -4.56 -12.09 1.19
N ALA A 151 -3.23 -11.94 1.07
CA ALA A 151 -2.55 -10.65 1.05
C ALA A 151 -1.80 -10.46 -0.27
N LEU A 152 -1.71 -9.21 -0.73
CA LEU A 152 -0.94 -8.84 -1.91
C LEU A 152 0.54 -8.66 -1.56
N THR A 153 1.42 -9.10 -2.44
CA THR A 153 2.87 -8.83 -2.37
C THR A 153 3.39 -8.41 -3.74
N LEU A 154 4.49 -7.66 -3.76
CA LEU A 154 5.27 -7.51 -4.99
C LEU A 154 6.12 -8.78 -5.18
N PRO A 155 6.36 -9.23 -6.43
CA PRO A 155 7.35 -10.25 -6.71
C PRO A 155 8.69 -9.87 -6.09
N ALA A 156 9.41 -10.85 -5.53
CA ALA A 156 10.79 -10.64 -5.14
C ALA A 156 11.54 -10.14 -6.39
N THR A 157 12.07 -8.92 -6.33
CA THR A 157 12.99 -8.46 -7.36
C THR A 157 14.19 -9.40 -7.34
N ALA A 158 14.52 -10.00 -8.49
CA ALA A 158 15.83 -10.62 -8.64
C ALA A 158 16.88 -9.56 -8.23
N PRO A 159 17.93 -9.92 -7.46
CA PRO A 159 18.97 -8.97 -7.09
C PRO A 159 19.49 -8.30 -8.37
N ARG A 160 19.45 -6.96 -8.37
CA ARG A 160 20.03 -6.13 -9.45
C ARG A 160 21.54 -6.27 -9.47
#